data_AF-A0A563W0Z9-F1
#
_entry.id   AF-A0A563W0Z9-F1
#
_cell.length_a   1.000
_cell.length_b   1.000
_cell.length_c   1.000
_cell.angle_alpha   90.00
_cell.angle_beta   90.00
_cell.angle_gamma   90.00
#
_symmetry.space_group_name_H-M   'P 1'
#
loop_
_entity.id
_entity.type
_entity.pdbx_description
1 polymer ?
#
loop_
_entity_poly.entity_id
_entity_poly.type
_entity_poly.pdbx_seq_one_letter_code
_entity_poly.pdbx_strand_id
1 'polypeptide(L)'
;MTLLKIKRVQETIKEFPHLGKRIKEAREKAKIKEGKSLSSICREADISRAYWYQLESEDLRAPATEEIIRKIEQTLNIDLGVTFDE
;
A
#
# COMPACT_ATOMS: atom_id res chain seq x y z
N MET A 1 -27.65 -29.47 -24.62
CA MET A 1 -27.69 -29.26 -23.15
C MET A 1 -26.59 -28.25 -22.84
N THR A 2 -26.95 -27.04 -22.40
CA THR A 2 -25.99 -25.93 -22.25
C THR A 2 -25.46 -25.91 -20.82
N LEU A 3 -24.14 -25.98 -20.66
CA LEU A 3 -23.51 -25.95 -19.33
C LEU A 3 -23.31 -24.51 -18.88
N LEU A 4 -23.74 -24.22 -17.64
CA LEU A 4 -23.54 -22.92 -17.01
C LEU A 4 -22.14 -22.89 -16.37
N LYS A 5 -21.36 -21.85 -16.66
CA LYS A 5 -20.09 -21.59 -15.96
C LYS A 5 -20.34 -20.59 -14.85
N ILE A 6 -19.85 -20.90 -13.64
CA ILE A 6 -20.00 -20.04 -12.46
C ILE A 6 -18.61 -19.60 -12.02
N LYS A 7 -18.46 -18.33 -11.63
CA LYS A 7 -17.24 -17.74 -11.07
C LYS A 7 -17.47 -17.41 -9.60
N ARG A 8 -16.52 -17.75 -8.74
CA ARG A 8 -16.45 -17.33 -7.33
C ARG A 8 -15.27 -16.39 -7.16
N VAL A 9 -15.45 -15.26 -6.48
CA VAL A 9 -14.39 -14.34 -6.05
C VAL A 9 -14.22 -14.55 -4.54
N GLN A 10 -12.98 -14.69 -4.07
CA GLN A 10 -12.65 -14.80 -2.65
C GLN A 10 -11.73 -13.64 -2.30
N GLU A 11 -12.13 -12.85 -1.31
CA GLU A 11 -11.37 -11.70 -0.81
C GLU A 11 -10.77 -12.07 0.55
N THR A 12 -9.45 -11.87 0.72
CA THR A 12 -8.74 -12.09 1.97
C THR A 12 -8.30 -10.75 2.53
N ILE A 13 -8.79 -10.39 3.73
CA ILE A 13 -8.43 -9.16 4.44
C ILE A 13 -7.61 -9.54 5.66
N LYS A 14 -6.41 -8.98 5.77
CA LYS A 14 -5.50 -9.20 6.89
C LYS A 14 -5.11 -7.87 7.51
N GLU A 15 -5.07 -7.83 8.83
CA GLU A 15 -4.70 -6.65 9.58
C GLU A 15 -3.19 -6.62 9.80
N PHE A 16 -2.55 -5.51 9.42
CA PHE A 16 -1.13 -5.27 9.63
C PHE A 16 -0.98 -4.05 10.53
N PRO A 17 -0.90 -4.24 11.86
CA PRO A 17 -0.81 -3.12 12.79
C PRO A 17 0.50 -2.34 12.57
N HIS A 18 0.43 -1.01 12.70
CA HIS A 18 1.54 -0.09 12.53
C HIS A 18 2.09 0.02 11.11
N LEU A 19 1.37 -0.49 10.11
CA LEU A 19 1.76 -0.36 8.71
C LEU A 19 1.85 1.12 8.31
N GLY A 20 0.91 1.94 8.75
CA GLY A 20 0.92 3.38 8.49
C GLY A 20 2.16 4.07 9.08
N LYS A 21 2.54 3.67 10.31
CA LYS A 21 3.77 4.17 10.95
C LYS A 21 5.02 3.77 10.17
N ARG A 22 5.13 2.51 9.72
CA ARG A 22 6.26 2.03 8.90
C ARG A 22 6.37 2.79 7.57
N ILE A 23 5.25 3.06 6.91
CA ILE A 23 5.20 3.86 5.68
C ILE A 23 5.71 5.28 5.95
N LYS A 24 5.27 5.91 7.05
CA LYS A 24 5.71 7.24 7.46
C LYS A 24 7.22 7.28 7.70
N GLU A 25 7.76 6.33 8.48
CA GLU A 25 9.18 6.23 8.75
C GLU A 25 10.01 6.03 7.47
N ALA A 26 9.51 5.21 6.55
CA ALA A 26 10.16 4.99 5.27
C ALA A 26 10.16 6.25 4.39
N ARG A 27 9.04 6.99 4.34
CA ARG A 27 8.98 8.30 3.67
C ARG A 27 10.00 9.28 4.23
N GLU A 28 10.13 9.37 5.56
CA GLU A 28 11.09 10.28 6.18
C GLU A 28 12.53 9.89 5.86
N LYS A 29 12.85 8.58 5.86
CA LYS A 29 14.15 8.08 5.42
C LYS A 29 14.42 8.40 3.94
N ALA A 30 13.46 8.20 3.05
CA ALA A 30 13.59 8.53 1.63
C ALA A 30 13.81 10.04 1.42
N LYS A 31 13.09 10.88 2.17
CA LYS A 31 13.31 12.34 2.15
C LYS A 31 14.72 12.71 2.58
N ILE A 32 15.25 12.09 3.63
CA ILE A 32 16.59 12.41 4.17
C ILE A 32 17.70 11.87 3.25
N LYS A 33 17.56 10.65 2.72
CA LYS A 33 18.60 10.01 1.89
C LYS A 33 18.60 10.46 0.44
N GLU A 34 17.42 10.58 -0.16
CA GLU A 34 17.26 10.80 -1.61
C GLU A 34 16.74 12.21 -1.93
N GLY A 35 16.35 12.99 -0.93
CA GLY A 35 15.71 14.30 -1.16
C GLY A 35 14.31 14.19 -1.75
N LYS A 36 13.71 12.98 -1.79
CA LYS A 36 12.40 12.75 -2.39
C LYS A 36 11.32 13.50 -1.61
N SER A 37 10.57 14.33 -2.33
CA SER A 37 9.40 15.00 -1.78
C SER A 37 8.21 14.04 -1.77
N LEU A 38 7.27 14.24 -0.83
CA LEU A 38 6.04 13.45 -0.76
C LEU A 38 5.30 13.43 -2.11
N SER A 39 5.26 14.57 -2.80
CA SER A 39 4.63 14.69 -4.12
C SER A 39 5.27 13.81 -5.19
N SER A 40 6.60 13.61 -5.14
CA SER A 40 7.31 12.74 -6.08
C SER A 40 6.99 11.28 -5.79
N ILE A 41 7.06 10.89 -4.51
CA ILE A 41 6.72 9.54 -4.06
C ILE A 41 5.26 9.19 -4.41
N CYS A 42 4.33 10.09 -4.16
CA CYS A 42 2.92 9.92 -4.52
C CYS A 42 2.74 9.72 -6.03
N ARG A 43 3.50 10.46 -6.85
CA ARG A 43 3.45 10.34 -8.31
C ARG A 43 4.05 9.03 -8.80
N GLU A 44 5.16 8.59 -8.21
CA GLU A 44 5.82 7.32 -8.55
C GLU A 44 4.98 6.10 -8.13
N ALA A 45 4.37 6.16 -6.93
CA ALA A 45 3.49 5.11 -6.42
C ALA A 45 2.06 5.15 -7.00
N ASP A 46 1.76 6.11 -7.90
CA ASP A 46 0.45 6.32 -8.52
C ASP A 46 -0.70 6.47 -7.50
N ILE A 47 -0.46 7.22 -6.43
CA ILE A 47 -1.45 7.46 -5.37
C ILE A 47 -1.62 8.94 -5.04
N SER A 48 -2.82 9.29 -4.60
CA SER A 48 -3.13 10.65 -4.16
C SER A 48 -2.49 10.97 -2.81
N ARG A 49 -2.07 12.23 -2.62
CA ARG A 49 -1.54 12.70 -1.31
C ARG A 49 -2.52 12.49 -0.16
N ALA A 50 -3.82 12.66 -0.40
CA ALA A 50 -4.85 12.40 0.61
C ALA A 50 -4.84 10.93 1.05
N TYR A 51 -4.76 10.02 0.09
CA TYR A 51 -4.66 8.58 0.36
C TYR A 51 -3.38 8.22 1.12
N TRP A 52 -2.26 8.88 0.79
CA TRP A 52 -1.01 8.73 1.54
C TRP A 52 -1.18 9.10 3.02
N TYR A 53 -1.81 10.24 3.31
CA TYR A 53 -2.05 10.64 4.71
C TYR A 53 -2.97 9.66 5.43
N GLN A 54 -3.98 9.12 4.76
CA GLN A 54 -4.87 8.09 5.31
C GLN A 54 -4.12 6.79 5.63
N LEU A 55 -3.19 6.37 4.75
CA LEU A 55 -2.29 5.25 5.02
C LEU A 55 -1.44 5.52 6.26
N GLU A 56 -0.79 6.70 6.33
CA GLU A 56 0.08 7.06 7.46
C GLU A 56 -0.67 7.18 8.79
N SER A 57 -1.94 7.62 8.77
CA SER A 57 -2.79 7.72 9.95
C SER A 57 -3.54 6.43 10.27
N GLU A 58 -3.40 5.39 9.44
CA GLU A 58 -4.15 4.13 9.53
C GLU A 58 -5.68 4.35 9.53
N ASP A 59 -6.14 5.48 8.96
CA ASP A 59 -7.55 5.91 8.89
C ASP A 59 -8.09 5.73 7.47
N LEU A 60 -7.97 4.50 6.97
CA LEU A 60 -8.46 4.14 5.66
C LEU A 60 -9.95 3.79 5.73
N ARG A 61 -10.77 4.41 4.88
CA ARG A 61 -12.20 4.05 4.75
C ARG A 61 -12.42 2.68 4.10
N ALA A 62 -11.42 2.18 3.39
CA ALA A 62 -11.42 0.88 2.73
C ALA A 62 -10.03 0.24 2.84
N PRO A 63 -9.92 -1.09 2.91
CA PRO A 63 -8.62 -1.76 2.96
C PRO A 63 -7.70 -1.34 1.82
N ALA A 64 -6.43 -1.12 2.12
CA ALA A 64 -5.43 -0.94 1.07
C ALA A 64 -5.26 -2.26 0.31
N THR A 65 -5.21 -2.19 -1.01
CA THR A 65 -4.95 -3.37 -1.83
C THR A 65 -3.47 -3.74 -1.77
N GLU A 66 -3.16 -5.04 -1.92
CA GLU A 66 -1.77 -5.49 -1.99
C GLU A 66 -0.99 -4.74 -3.08
N GLU A 67 -1.61 -4.50 -4.24
CA GLU A 67 -0.97 -3.80 -5.35
C GLU A 67 -0.44 -2.42 -4.93
N ILE A 68 -1.23 -1.64 -4.18
CA ILE A 68 -0.81 -0.32 -3.72
C ILE A 68 0.34 -0.44 -2.72
N ILE A 69 0.29 -1.40 -1.81
CA ILE A 69 1.38 -1.64 -0.86
C ILE A 69 2.66 -2.02 -1.62
N ARG A 70 2.59 -2.89 -2.61
CA ARG A 70 3.73 -3.29 -3.47
C ARG A 70 4.31 -2.11 -4.23
N LYS A 71 3.47 -1.21 -4.77
CA LYS A 71 3.92 0.03 -5.42
C LYS A 71 4.68 0.94 -4.45
N ILE A 72 4.21 1.06 -3.21
CA ILE A 72 4.88 1.83 -2.16
C ILE A 72 6.23 1.19 -1.81
N GLU A 73 6.29 -0.13 -1.64
CA GLU A 73 7.53 -0.88 -1.40
C GLU A 73 8.56 -0.63 -2.50
N GLN A 74 8.15 -0.71 -3.77
CA GLN A 74 9.03 -0.43 -4.91
C GLN A 74 9.49 1.02 -4.97
N THR A 75 8.58 1.98 -4.76
CA THR A 75 8.88 3.42 -4.82
C THR A 75 9.86 3.85 -3.73
N LEU A 76 9.68 3.32 -2.53
CA LEU A 76 10.52 3.62 -1.37
C LEU A 76 11.72 2.67 -1.25
N ASN A 77 11.80 1.62 -2.08
CA ASN A 77 12.77 0.55 -2.02
C ASN A 77 12.89 -0.06 -0.60
N ILE A 78 11.74 -0.44 -0.04
CA ILE A 78 11.62 -1.03 1.31
C ILE A 78 10.82 -2.33 1.28
N ASP A 79 10.94 -3.09 2.36
CA ASP A 79 10.04 -4.20 2.67
C ASP A 79 9.11 -3.82 3.86
N LEU A 80 7.81 -3.81 3.59
CA LEU A 80 6.75 -3.60 4.57
C LEU A 80 6.29 -4.92 5.20
N GLY A 81 6.82 -6.06 4.77
CA GLY A 81 6.50 -7.38 5.33
C GLY A 81 5.03 -7.78 5.17
N VAL A 82 4.35 -7.17 4.20
CA VAL A 82 2.95 -7.49 3.88
C VAL A 82 2.94 -8.76 3.04
N THR A 83 2.44 -9.85 3.64
CA THR A 83 2.31 -11.15 2.99
C THR A 83 0.92 -11.74 3.24
N PHE A 84 0.31 -12.18 2.14
CA PHE A 84 -0.97 -12.89 2.10
C PHE A 84 -0.76 -14.40 1.90
N ASP A 85 0.48 -14.90 2.05
CA ASP A 85 0.77 -16.33 2.07
C ASP A 85 0.14 -16.92 3.35
N GLU A 86 -1.08 -17.44 3.16
CA GLU A 86 -1.91 -18.40 3.95
C GLU A 86 -3.40 -18.00 3.99
#